data_AF-A0A9E1P5X2-F1
#
_entry.id   AF-A0A9E1P5X2-F1
#
_cell.length_a   1.000
_cell.length_b   1.000
_cell.length_c   1.000
_cell.angle_alpha   90.00
_cell.angle_beta   90.00
_cell.angle_gamma   90.00
#
_symmetry.space_group_name_H-M   'P 1'
#
loop_
_entity.id
_entity.type
_entity.pdbx_description
1 polymer ?
#
loop_
_entity_poly.entity_id
_entity_poly.type
_entity_poly.pdbx_seq_one_letter_code
_entity_poly.pdbx_strand_id
1 'polypeptide(L)' 'METRLPLESFAGELACKRITPDQMKDLTIQFEAIQKLEYKTGAEYSFASLELKFHTSVYTATQIPELAKLLEQLHDKC' A
#
# COMPACT_ATOMS: atom_id res chain seq x y z
N MET A 1 9.96 -8.99 8.78
CA MET A 1 8.91 -9.74 8.06
C MET A 1 7.84 -10.33 8.97
N GLU A 2 8.17 -11.07 10.04
CA GLU A 2 7.19 -11.82 10.85
C GLU A 2 6.02 -10.98 11.42
N THR A 3 6.28 -9.75 11.88
CA THR A 3 5.24 -8.85 12.41
C THR A 3 4.52 -8.04 11.35
N ARG A 4 5.12 -7.85 10.15
CA ARG A 4 4.57 -6.97 9.10
C ARG A 4 3.36 -7.61 8.42
N LEU A 5 3.53 -8.85 7.94
CA LEU A 5 2.49 -9.59 7.22
C LEU A 5 1.14 -9.67 7.94
N PRO A 6 1.06 -10.04 9.25
CA PRO A 6 -0.21 -10.07 9.95
C PRO A 6 -0.83 -8.68 10.14
N LEU A 7 -0.02 -7.64 10.38
CA LEU A 7 -0.51 -6.27 10.49
C LEU A 7 -1.00 -5.70 9.15
N GLU A 8 -0.32 -6.03 8.05
CA GLU A 8 -0.76 -5.65 6.70
C GLU A 8 -2.07 -6.33 6.32
N SER A 9 -2.22 -7.61 6.68
CA SER A 9 -3.47 -8.36 6.45
C SER A 9 -4.63 -7.73 7.23
N PHE A 10 -4.40 -7.39 8.50
CA PHE A 10 -5.38 -6.69 9.33
C PHE A 10 -5.72 -5.30 8.78
N ALA A 11 -4.72 -4.53 8.33
CA ALA A 11 -4.92 -3.24 7.71
C ALA A 11 -5.74 -3.36 6.42
N GLY A 12 -5.49 -4.38 5.60
CA GLY A 12 -6.28 -4.67 4.40
C GLY A 12 -7.76 -4.92 4.72
N GLU A 13 -8.05 -5.78 5.70
CA GLU A 13 -9.43 -6.03 6.15
C GLU A 13 -10.12 -4.76 6.66
N LEU A 14 -9.38 -3.93 7.41
CA LEU A 14 -9.92 -2.72 7.99
C LEU A 14 -10.14 -1.63 6.93
N ALA A 15 -9.21 -1.48 6.00
CA ALA A 15 -9.31 -0.59 4.86
C ALA A 15 -10.53 -0.94 4.00
N CYS A 16 -10.78 -2.21 3.69
CA CYS A 16 -11.96 -2.65 2.95
C CYS A 16 -13.29 -2.19 3.56
N LYS A 17 -13.36 -2.04 4.89
CA LYS A 17 -14.57 -1.59 5.60
C LYS A 17 -14.74 -0.06 5.60
N ARG A 18 -13.68 0.69 5.34
CA ARG A 18 -13.60 2.15 5.62
C ARG A 18 -13.23 2.98 4.39
N ILE A 19 -12.72 2.34 3.35
CA ILE A 19 -12.28 2.98 2.12
C ILE A 19 -13.45 3.71 1.45
N THR A 20 -13.19 4.93 1.02
CA THR A 20 -14.17 5.71 0.27
C THR A 20 -14.11 5.36 -1.23
N PRO A 21 -15.15 5.66 -2.02
CA PRO A 21 -15.12 5.46 -3.47
C PRO A 21 -13.93 6.19 -4.15
N ASP A 22 -13.60 7.39 -3.70
CA ASP A 22 -12.47 8.15 -4.24
C ASP A 22 -11.13 7.49 -3.92
N GLN A 23 -10.94 7.03 -2.67
CA GLN A 23 -9.74 6.29 -2.28
C GLN A 23 -9.60 4.97 -3.05
N MET A 24 -10.71 4.27 -3.30
CA MET A 24 -10.71 3.04 -4.09
C MET A 24 -10.32 3.31 -5.55
N LYS A 25 -10.83 4.41 -6.13
CA LYS A 25 -10.45 4.84 -7.47
C LYS A 25 -8.96 5.14 -7.55
N ASP A 26 -8.41 5.87 -6.58
CA ASP A 26 -6.98 6.19 -6.52
C ASP A 26 -6.14 4.92 -6.37
N LEU A 27 -6.54 3.97 -5.52
CA LEU A 27 -5.89 2.66 -5.37
C LEU A 27 -5.91 1.85 -6.67
N THR A 28 -7.02 1.90 -7.41
CA THR A 28 -7.14 1.23 -8.72
C THR A 28 -6.15 1.81 -9.72
N ILE A 29 -6.05 3.13 -9.80
CA ILE A 29 -5.10 3.82 -10.68
C ILE A 29 -3.65 3.45 -10.33
N GLN A 30 -3.33 3.41 -9.03
CA GLN A 30 -2.00 3.01 -8.56
C GLN A 30 -1.68 1.55 -8.93
N PHE A 31 -2.65 0.64 -8.77
CA PHE A 31 -2.49 -0.76 -9.15
C PHE A 31 -2.24 -0.93 -10.65
N GLU A 32 -3.01 -0.26 -11.50
CA GLU A 32 -2.79 -0.28 -12.95
C GLU A 32 -1.41 0.27 -13.34
N ALA A 33 -0.91 1.27 -12.62
CA ALA A 33 0.42 1.82 -12.85
C ALA A 33 1.53 0.81 -12.49
N ILE A 34 1.37 0.08 -11.37
CA ILE A 34 2.28 -1.00 -10.97
C ILE A 34 2.29 -2.13 -12.01
N GLN A 35 1.11 -2.58 -12.45
CA GLN A 35 0.98 -3.63 -13.48
C GLN A 35 1.68 -3.27 -14.79
N LYS A 36 1.68 -1.98 -15.18
CA LYS A 36 2.39 -1.50 -16.38
C LYS A 36 3.92 -1.54 -16.25
N LEU A 37 4.45 -1.65 -15.02
CA LEU A 37 5.88 -1.71 -14.73
C LEU A 37 6.40 -3.11 -14.40
N GLU A 38 5.53 -4.04 -14.00
CA GLU A 38 5.90 -5.39 -13.54
C GLU A 38 6.85 -6.16 -14.47
N TYR A 39 6.74 -5.95 -15.78
CA TYR A 39 7.57 -6.63 -16.79
C TYR A 39 8.53 -5.69 -17.55
N LYS A 40 8.69 -4.44 -17.11
CA LYS A 40 9.59 -3.48 -17.74
C LYS A 40 10.98 -3.52 -17.14
N THR A 41 11.97 -3.86 -17.95
CA THR A 41 13.38 -3.82 -17.57
C THR A 41 13.82 -2.37 -17.30
N GLY A 42 14.56 -2.12 -16.22
CA GLY A 42 15.05 -0.77 -15.87
C GLY A 42 14.02 0.12 -15.16
N ALA A 43 12.87 -0.44 -14.74
CA ALA A 43 11.82 0.29 -14.04
C ALA A 43 11.79 0.01 -12.52
N GLU A 44 12.83 -0.60 -11.96
CA GLU A 44 12.85 -1.13 -10.59
C GLU A 44 12.58 -0.04 -9.55
N TYR A 45 13.22 1.13 -9.71
CA TYR A 45 13.00 2.27 -8.81
C TYR A 45 11.56 2.80 -8.90
N SER A 46 11.03 2.93 -10.11
CA SER A 46 9.66 3.40 -10.32
C SER A 46 8.63 2.41 -9.80
N PHE A 47 8.90 1.11 -9.93
CA PHE A 47 8.08 0.05 -9.36
C PHE A 47 8.05 0.15 -7.84
N ALA A 48 9.22 0.16 -7.18
CA ALA A 48 9.32 0.25 -5.72
C ALA A 48 8.64 1.52 -5.17
N SER A 49 8.80 2.66 -5.86
CA SER A 49 8.15 3.91 -5.46
C SER A 49 6.62 3.85 -5.55
N LEU A 50 6.07 3.18 -6.58
CA LEU A 50 4.62 3.03 -6.74
C LEU A 50 4.07 1.99 -5.76
N GLU A 51 4.79 0.90 -5.54
CA GLU A 51 4.44 -0.13 -4.54
C GLU A 51 4.33 0.50 -3.14
N LEU A 52 5.31 1.30 -2.73
CA LEU A 52 5.26 1.99 -1.44
C LEU A 52 4.04 2.91 -1.32
N LYS A 53 3.75 3.70 -2.37
CA LYS A 53 2.56 4.58 -2.40
C LYS A 53 1.25 3.79 -2.31
N PHE A 54 1.18 2.63 -2.96
CA PHE A 54 0.03 1.75 -2.91
C PHE A 54 -0.21 1.25 -1.49
N HIS A 55 0.82 0.75 -0.82
CA HIS A 55 0.73 0.32 0.58
C HIS A 55 0.34 1.46 1.52
N THR A 56 0.96 2.64 1.40
CA THR A 56 0.59 3.83 2.18
C THR A 56 -0.87 4.23 1.99
N SER A 57 -1.40 4.10 0.77
CA SER A 57 -2.81 4.40 0.49
C SER A 57 -3.75 3.41 1.21
N VAL A 58 -3.41 2.11 1.21
CA VAL A 58 -4.15 1.10 1.99
C VAL A 58 -4.09 1.40 3.48
N TYR A 59 -2.91 1.73 4.02
CA TYR A 59 -2.74 2.03 5.44
C TYR A 59 -3.53 3.26 5.86
N THR A 60 -3.55 4.30 5.02
CA THR A 60 -4.32 5.52 5.28
C THR A 60 -5.83 5.25 5.24
N ALA A 61 -6.29 4.37 4.35
CA ALA A 61 -7.68 3.96 4.27
C ALA A 61 -8.18 3.22 5.52
N THR A 62 -7.29 2.73 6.39
CA THR A 62 -7.68 2.21 7.71
C THR A 62 -8.27 3.29 8.61
N GLN A 63 -8.00 4.58 8.37
CA GLN A 63 -8.37 5.71 9.24
C GLN A 63 -7.86 5.56 10.69
N ILE A 64 -6.74 4.86 10.88
CA ILE A 64 -6.03 4.75 12.17
C ILE A 64 -4.60 5.29 11.95
N PRO A 65 -4.34 6.58 12.25
CA PRO A 65 -3.04 7.21 11.98
C PRO A 65 -1.86 6.47 12.63
N GLU A 66 -2.04 5.93 13.83
CA GLU A 66 -1.00 5.19 14.57
C GLU A 66 -0.64 3.87 13.88
N LEU A 67 -1.64 3.16 13.35
CA LEU A 67 -1.46 1.93 12.60
C LEU A 67 -0.76 2.22 11.27
N ALA A 68 -1.18 3.29 10.58
CA ALA A 68 -0.56 3.70 9.32
C ALA A 68 0.92 4.03 9.51
N LYS A 69 1.25 4.83 10.52
CA LYS A 69 2.64 5.18 10.86
C LYS A 69 3.47 3.96 11.23
N LEU A 70 2.91 3.02 12.01
CA LEU A 70 3.62 1.79 12.36
C LEU A 70 3.93 0.94 11.12
N LEU A 71 2.95 0.79 10.23
CA LEU A 71 3.10 0.00 9.01
C LEU A 71 4.10 0.62 8.03
N GLU A 72 4.09 1.94 7.84
CA GLU A 72 5.10 2.66 7.06
C GLU A 72 6.52 2.40 7.60
N GLN A 73 6.71 2.50 8.91
CA GLN A 73 8.00 2.23 9.54
C GLN A 73 8.48 0.78 9.40
N LEU A 74 7.55 -0.17 9.32
CA LEU A 74 7.86 -1.58 9.09
C LEU A 74 8.13 -1.86 7.61
N HIS A 75 7.55 -1.07 6.70
CA HIS A 75 7.73 -1.17 5.27
C HIS A 75 9.09 -0.59 4.84
N ASP A 76 9.49 0.58 5.35
CA ASP A 76 10.78 1.24 5.05
C ASP A 76 12.03 0.48 5.54
N LYS A 77 11.85 -0.49 6.45
CA LYS A 77 12.95 -1.25 7.06
C LYS A 77 13.25 -2.59 6.36
N CYS A 78 12.56 -2.90 5.26
CA CYS A 78 12.78 -4.10 4.45
C CYS A 78 13.46 -3.73 3.13
#